data_AF-A0AAV7J7P1-F1
#
_entry.id   AF-A0AAV7J7P1-F1
#
_cell.length_a   1.000
_cell.length_b   1.000
_cell.length_c   1.000
_cell.angle_alpha   90.00
_cell.angle_beta   90.00
_cell.angle_gamma   90.00
#
_symmetry.space_group_name_H-M   'P 1'
#
loop_
_entity.id
_entity.type
_entity.pdbx_description
1 polymer ?
#
loop_
_entity_poly.entity_id
_entity_poly.type
_entity_poly.pdbx_seq_one_letter_code
_entity_poly.pdbx_strand_id
1 'polypeptide(L)'
;MSAIDLSRKFEPLSAKSSPVLKFTPKGRPSNTAQLSKLQPQSSETIYAALQRQAGKRQCTVEADLHLDKAAPPQKTSRPIDSKSHSDMVDNQPKTVQELFTQFAIWRTEDKGYLVQMKEELVNKIEATSAASNEKIEKVNMALSKENAALRGELEAVKKRLAVLESSSTNSMDPDVLVSPLSQTSLAKTERTLIRNSIDAIEKHLRNNIIIRGLKPNNQDVRKDKENIKATVNCSSNKEYIMKRKSQLKVPVYIGYDLTPEEEKLAKKLRDEAKILRANGKSVKIRPNKLIVDGSPYIFDMSLNKLVSSAKASAANTMMDLSNSLCEAWLSSKHKLHPPAGWQAITVEADKKSDLPGRASGGLAVLTPNGVTYNLLHSSSSWIIGQPSICNLKIVVVSVYLKPTADLCSQLSSLVGLLGELDQTLLFSTLLNPRRSVLDLETNKRGSVLLEFLEQNGFILLNGRCQKDIPGGYTYISKLGKSTSDLIWVNLLGADLINNMWVESMTSDSDHLPVTI
;
A
#
# COMPACT_ATOMS: atom_id res chain seq x y z
N MET A 1 31.17 16.23 -36.62
CA MET A 1 29.95 16.20 -37.45
C MET A 1 28.90 17.09 -36.79
N SER A 2 28.62 18.20 -37.46
CA SER A 2 27.51 19.17 -37.34
C SER A 2 26.79 19.36 -35.99
N ALA A 3 27.06 20.52 -35.38
CA ALA A 3 26.19 21.18 -34.41
C ALA A 3 24.99 21.82 -35.12
N ILE A 4 23.80 21.67 -34.53
CA ILE A 4 22.56 22.33 -34.97
C ILE A 4 22.37 23.58 -34.11
N ASP A 5 22.45 24.73 -34.76
CA ASP A 5 22.13 26.06 -34.23
C ASP A 5 20.61 26.28 -34.28
N LEU A 6 20.01 26.55 -33.12
CA LEU A 6 18.59 26.92 -32.97
C LEU A 6 18.47 28.29 -32.31
N SER A 7 18.99 29.31 -32.97
CA SER A 7 18.67 30.71 -32.67
C SER A 7 17.44 31.17 -33.45
N ARG A 8 16.22 30.88 -32.94
CA ARG A 8 15.00 31.57 -33.37
C ARG A 8 14.61 32.65 -32.38
N LYS A 9 14.71 33.89 -32.86
CA LYS A 9 14.23 35.13 -32.24
C LYS A 9 12.74 35.03 -31.91
N PHE A 10 12.37 35.30 -30.66
CA PHE A 10 11.00 35.62 -30.27
C PHE A 10 10.87 37.13 -30.14
N GLU A 11 10.00 37.72 -30.95
CA GLU A 11 9.52 39.10 -30.78
C GLU A 11 8.42 39.14 -29.70
N PRO A 12 8.36 40.18 -28.85
CA PRO A 12 7.35 40.29 -27.82
C PRO A 12 6.01 40.78 -28.39
N LEU A 13 4.97 39.95 -28.25
CA LEU A 13 3.59 40.36 -28.55
C LEU A 13 3.09 41.33 -27.48
N SER A 14 2.70 42.52 -27.94
CA SER A 14 2.12 43.60 -27.16
C SER A 14 0.80 43.22 -26.48
N ALA A 15 0.65 43.61 -25.22
CA ALA A 15 -0.56 43.48 -24.43
C ALA A 15 -1.75 44.22 -25.06
N LYS A 16 -2.85 43.50 -25.32
CA LYS A 16 -4.17 44.10 -25.55
C LYS A 16 -5.00 43.97 -24.28
N SER A 17 -5.42 45.12 -23.76
CA SER A 17 -6.31 45.31 -22.62
C SER A 17 -7.69 44.70 -22.87
N SER A 18 -8.13 43.80 -21.98
CA SER A 18 -9.50 43.31 -21.92
C SER A 18 -10.43 44.34 -21.26
N PRO A 19 -11.69 44.46 -21.71
CA PRO A 19 -12.63 45.45 -21.17
C PRO A 19 -13.18 45.05 -19.80
N VAL A 20 -13.24 46.05 -18.91
CA VAL A 20 -13.81 45.99 -17.58
C VAL A 20 -15.34 45.86 -17.66
N LEU A 21 -15.87 44.68 -17.30
CA LEU A 21 -17.30 44.47 -17.05
C LEU A 21 -17.65 44.96 -15.65
N LYS A 22 -18.33 46.11 -15.57
CA LYS A 22 -18.95 46.61 -14.33
C LYS A 22 -20.24 45.82 -14.05
N PHE A 23 -20.24 45.00 -13.01
CA PHE A 23 -21.46 44.44 -12.42
C PHE A 23 -21.96 45.36 -11.31
N THR A 24 -23.16 45.91 -11.48
CA THR A 24 -23.95 46.54 -10.40
C THR A 24 -24.90 45.51 -9.80
N PRO A 25 -24.89 45.24 -8.48
CA PRO A 25 -25.90 44.40 -7.86
C PRO A 25 -27.17 45.22 -7.63
N LYS A 26 -28.26 44.85 -8.31
CA LYS A 26 -29.62 45.28 -7.95
C LYS A 26 -30.01 44.65 -6.61
N GLY A 27 -30.48 45.49 -5.70
CA GLY A 27 -30.89 45.12 -4.35
C GLY A 27 -32.05 44.12 -4.30
N ARG A 28 -32.00 43.25 -3.30
CA ARG A 28 -33.15 42.48 -2.82
C ARG A 28 -33.64 43.08 -1.49
N PRO A 29 -34.97 43.15 -1.26
CA PRO A 29 -35.51 43.68 -0.03
C PRO A 29 -35.32 42.68 1.13
N SER A 30 -35.05 43.24 2.31
CA SER A 30 -34.92 42.55 3.59
C SER A 30 -36.28 42.05 4.10
N ASN A 31 -36.41 40.73 4.29
CA ASN A 31 -37.48 40.16 5.12
C ASN A 31 -37.01 40.13 6.58
N THR A 32 -37.34 41.20 7.30
CA THR A 32 -37.16 41.31 8.75
C THR A 32 -38.54 41.44 9.40
N ALA A 33 -39.30 40.34 9.44
CA ALA A 33 -40.46 40.20 10.33
C ALA A 33 -40.86 38.71 10.38
N GLN A 34 -40.98 38.19 11.60
CA GLN A 34 -41.40 36.82 12.01
C GLN A 34 -40.26 35.91 12.48
N LEU A 35 -39.71 36.23 13.64
CA LEU A 35 -39.06 35.26 14.55
C LEU A 35 -39.06 35.82 15.96
N SER A 36 -40.25 35.88 16.56
CA SER A 36 -40.43 36.13 18.00
C SER A 36 -41.60 35.28 18.48
N LYS A 37 -41.33 34.01 18.82
CA LYS A 37 -42.13 33.14 19.71
C LYS A 37 -41.53 31.73 19.78
N LEU A 38 -40.39 31.57 20.44
CA LEU A 38 -39.98 30.28 21.02
C LEU A 38 -39.18 30.59 22.29
N GLN A 39 -39.76 30.28 23.45
CA GLN A 39 -39.03 30.24 24.72
C GLN A 39 -38.25 28.91 24.82
N PRO A 40 -37.07 28.88 25.45
CA PRO A 40 -36.35 27.63 25.69
C PRO A 40 -36.97 26.89 26.88
N GLN A 41 -37.31 25.61 26.69
CA GLN A 41 -37.60 24.69 27.80
C GLN A 41 -36.29 24.24 28.45
N SER A 42 -36.31 24.09 29.78
CA SER A 42 -35.15 23.72 30.58
C SER A 42 -34.69 22.29 30.34
N SER A 43 -33.39 22.05 30.57
CA SER A 43 -32.69 20.78 30.42
C SER A 43 -33.26 19.62 31.25
N GLU A 44 -34.10 19.90 32.25
CA GLU A 44 -34.73 18.89 33.11
C GLU A 44 -35.84 18.11 32.41
N THR A 45 -36.53 18.68 31.42
CA THR A 45 -37.62 17.98 30.72
C THR A 45 -37.10 16.90 29.75
N ILE A 46 -35.87 17.06 29.25
CA ILE A 46 -35.23 16.11 28.34
C ILE A 46 -34.73 14.87 29.09
N TYR A 47 -34.28 15.03 30.35
CA TYR A 47 -33.77 13.93 31.15
C TYR A 47 -34.88 12.97 31.65
N ALA A 48 -36.07 13.51 31.95
CA ALA A 48 -37.23 12.73 32.37
C ALA A 48 -37.85 11.89 31.24
N ALA A 49 -37.69 12.31 29.97
CA ALA A 49 -38.19 11.57 28.81
C ALA A 49 -37.31 10.35 28.47
N LEU A 50 -36.00 10.42 28.71
CA LEU A 50 -35.06 9.34 28.41
C LEU A 50 -35.11 8.19 29.43
N GLN A 51 -35.44 8.47 30.70
CA GLN A 51 -35.56 7.40 31.71
C GLN A 51 -36.83 6.54 31.57
N ARG A 52 -37.86 6.99 30.84
CA ARG A 52 -39.10 6.20 30.63
C ARG A 52 -39.00 5.17 29.49
N GLN A 53 -37.95 5.19 28.67
CA GLN A 53 -37.84 4.33 27.50
C GLN A 53 -36.96 3.07 27.72
N ALA A 54 -36.27 2.95 28.86
CA ALA A 54 -35.34 1.84 29.14
C ALA A 54 -35.97 0.64 29.88
N GLY A 55 -37.25 0.71 30.26
CA GLY A 55 -37.94 -0.36 30.98
C GLY A 55 -38.97 -1.07 30.11
N LYS A 56 -38.55 -2.07 29.34
CA LYS A 56 -39.37 -3.24 28.91
C LYS A 56 -38.65 -4.04 27.83
N ARG A 57 -38.15 -5.23 28.19
CA ARG A 57 -38.32 -6.51 27.48
C ARG A 57 -37.55 -7.62 28.21
N GLN A 58 -38.29 -8.39 29.01
CA GLN A 58 -37.93 -9.76 29.34
C GLN A 58 -38.16 -10.64 28.11
N CYS A 59 -37.19 -11.50 27.80
CA CYS A 59 -37.42 -12.75 27.09
C CYS A 59 -36.57 -13.82 27.77
N THR A 60 -37.28 -14.79 28.35
CA THR A 60 -36.80 -16.05 28.89
C THR A 60 -36.43 -16.98 27.76
N VAL A 61 -35.22 -17.55 27.79
CA VAL A 61 -34.91 -18.86 27.20
C VAL A 61 -33.99 -19.56 28.19
N GLU A 62 -34.50 -20.64 28.78
CA GLU A 62 -33.75 -21.60 29.59
C GLU A 62 -32.79 -22.38 28.70
N ALA A 63 -31.54 -22.53 29.13
CA ALA A 63 -30.64 -23.58 28.69
C ALA A 63 -29.72 -23.93 29.87
N ASP A 64 -29.90 -25.15 30.38
CA ASP A 64 -29.08 -25.77 31.40
C ASP A 64 -27.61 -25.86 30.98
N LEU A 65 -26.72 -25.30 31.80
CA LEU A 65 -25.30 -25.65 31.81
C LEU A 65 -24.80 -25.61 33.26
N HIS A 66 -24.61 -26.80 33.81
CA HIS A 66 -23.88 -27.04 35.05
C HIS A 66 -22.44 -26.52 34.93
N LEU A 67 -22.07 -25.55 35.77
CA LEU A 67 -20.68 -25.19 36.04
C LEU A 67 -20.46 -25.05 37.54
N ASP A 68 -19.41 -25.73 37.99
CA ASP A 68 -19.00 -25.90 39.38
C ASP A 68 -18.66 -24.59 40.08
N LYS A 69 -19.03 -24.54 41.37
CA LYS A 69 -18.77 -23.43 42.29
C LYS A 69 -17.29 -23.40 42.67
N ALA A 70 -16.56 -22.40 42.21
CA ALA A 70 -15.31 -21.95 42.84
C ALA A 70 -15.55 -20.61 43.55
N ALA A 71 -15.18 -20.53 44.83
CA ALA A 71 -15.39 -19.38 45.70
C ALA A 71 -14.51 -18.17 45.31
N PRO A 72 -14.99 -16.92 45.47
CA PRO A 72 -14.19 -15.74 45.22
C PRO A 72 -13.23 -15.45 46.40
N PRO A 73 -12.01 -14.94 46.15
CA PRO A 73 -11.08 -14.57 47.21
C PRO A 73 -11.50 -13.26 47.89
N GLN A 74 -11.29 -13.21 49.20
CA GLN A 74 -11.59 -12.11 50.10
C GLN A 74 -10.79 -10.84 49.74
N LYS A 75 -11.48 -9.70 49.65
CA LYS A 75 -10.87 -8.36 49.57
C LYS A 75 -10.35 -7.95 50.95
N THR A 76 -9.05 -7.72 51.08
CA THR A 76 -8.47 -6.98 52.20
C THR A 76 -8.43 -5.49 51.84
N SER A 77 -9.23 -4.69 52.53
CA SER A 77 -9.22 -3.23 52.44
C SER A 77 -8.08 -2.67 53.29
N ARG A 78 -7.14 -1.92 52.69
CA ARG A 78 -6.26 -0.99 53.42
C ARG A 78 -6.90 0.41 53.44
N PRO A 79 -6.69 1.22 54.50
CA PRO A 79 -7.25 2.57 54.57
C PRO A 79 -6.47 3.50 53.64
N ILE A 80 -7.20 4.32 52.87
CA ILE A 80 -6.64 5.43 52.11
C ILE A 80 -6.71 6.66 53.02
N ASP A 81 -5.55 7.18 53.41
CA ASP A 81 -5.43 8.48 54.08
C ASP A 81 -5.86 9.58 53.11
N SER A 82 -6.91 10.31 53.47
CA SER A 82 -7.37 11.50 52.76
C SER A 82 -6.46 12.68 53.09
N LYS A 83 -5.42 12.90 52.29
CA LYS A 83 -4.77 14.22 52.19
C LYS A 83 -5.51 15.08 51.16
N SER A 84 -5.79 16.31 51.57
CA SER A 84 -6.57 17.33 50.88
C SER A 84 -6.01 17.69 49.50
N HIS A 85 -6.90 17.83 48.52
CA HIS A 85 -6.66 18.26 47.14
C HIS A 85 -6.24 19.74 46.99
N SER A 86 -5.87 20.46 48.06
CA SER A 86 -5.52 21.89 47.99
C SER A 86 -4.06 22.18 47.65
N ASP A 87 -3.16 21.19 47.71
CA ASP A 87 -1.71 21.43 47.63
C ASP A 87 -1.08 21.06 46.26
N MET A 88 -1.88 20.72 45.25
CA MET A 88 -1.41 20.27 43.93
C MET A 88 -1.54 21.29 42.80
N VAL A 89 -1.67 22.58 43.10
CA VAL A 89 -1.86 23.61 42.06
C VAL A 89 -0.55 24.25 41.55
N ASP A 90 0.60 24.05 42.21
CA ASP A 90 1.83 24.81 41.87
C ASP A 90 3.01 24.04 41.24
N ASN A 91 2.85 22.79 40.83
CA ASN A 91 3.92 22.07 40.11
C ASN A 91 3.57 21.82 38.64
N GLN A 92 3.51 22.91 37.87
CA GLN A 92 3.64 22.84 36.41
C GLN A 92 5.10 22.48 36.07
N PRO A 93 5.38 21.43 35.27
CA PRO A 93 6.72 21.07 34.86
C PRO A 93 7.35 22.23 34.08
N LYS A 94 8.51 22.71 34.54
CA LYS A 94 9.20 23.89 34.00
C LYS A 94 10.09 23.53 32.82
N THR A 95 10.35 22.25 32.63
CA THR A 95 11.13 21.74 31.51
C THR A 95 10.46 20.54 30.86
N VAL A 96 10.74 20.35 29.57
CA VAL A 96 10.29 19.18 28.79
C VAL A 96 10.68 17.86 29.48
N GLN A 97 11.83 17.84 30.17
CA GLN A 97 12.38 16.68 30.85
C GLN A 97 11.61 16.26 32.12
N GLU A 98 11.03 17.21 32.85
CA GLU A 98 10.18 16.95 34.02
C GLU A 98 8.83 16.35 33.63
N LEU A 99 8.30 16.77 32.47
CA LEU A 99 7.05 16.28 31.88
C LEU A 99 7.16 14.80 31.50
N PHE A 100 8.32 14.36 30.99
CA PHE A 100 8.59 12.97 30.64
C PHE A 100 8.76 12.06 31.88
N THR A 101 9.33 12.58 32.96
CA THR A 101 9.58 11.80 34.19
C THR A 101 8.29 11.45 34.93
N GLN A 102 7.31 12.36 34.98
CA GLN A 102 6.01 12.09 35.62
C GLN A 102 5.15 11.08 34.83
N PHE A 103 5.28 11.04 33.50
CA PHE A 103 4.57 10.06 32.66
C PHE A 103 5.10 8.63 32.79
N ALA A 104 6.38 8.46 33.11
CA ALA A 104 7.01 7.14 33.24
C ALA A 104 6.55 6.36 34.49
N ILE A 105 6.22 7.06 35.59
CA ILE A 105 5.83 6.47 36.87
C ILE A 105 4.41 5.87 36.83
N TRP A 106 3.53 6.40 35.97
CA TRP A 106 2.12 6.00 35.91
C TRP A 106 1.84 4.70 35.13
N ARG A 107 2.81 4.20 34.33
CA ARG A 107 2.57 3.10 33.34
C ARG A 107 3.13 1.73 33.72
N THR A 108 3.80 1.58 34.85
CA THR A 108 4.49 0.32 35.21
C THR A 108 3.58 -0.77 35.76
N GLU A 109 2.32 -0.49 36.10
CA GLU A 109 1.47 -1.44 36.85
C GLU A 109 0.65 -2.43 35.99
N ASP A 110 0.58 -2.26 34.65
CA ASP A 110 -0.32 -3.07 33.78
C ASP A 110 0.42 -3.98 32.76
N LYS A 111 1.74 -4.15 32.90
CA LYS A 111 2.59 -4.82 31.88
C LYS A 111 2.48 -6.34 31.82
N GLY A 112 2.15 -7.01 32.93
CA GLY A 112 2.22 -8.48 33.01
C GLY A 112 1.14 -9.21 32.18
N TYR A 113 -0.09 -8.70 32.19
CA TYR A 113 -1.24 -9.36 31.55
C TYR A 113 -1.21 -9.25 30.01
N LEU A 114 -0.77 -8.10 29.49
CA LEU A 114 -0.71 -7.83 28.04
C LEU A 114 0.36 -8.65 27.31
N VAL A 115 1.47 -8.99 27.99
CA VAL A 115 2.54 -9.83 27.43
C VAL A 115 2.04 -11.27 27.22
N GLN A 116 1.30 -11.83 28.17
CA GLN A 116 0.78 -13.19 28.08
C GLN A 116 -0.25 -13.35 26.94
N MET A 117 -1.19 -12.41 26.80
CA MET A 117 -2.17 -12.44 25.70
C MET A 117 -1.52 -12.31 24.31
N LYS A 118 -0.42 -11.56 24.21
CA LYS A 118 0.34 -11.40 22.96
C LYS A 118 0.96 -12.72 22.50
N GLU A 119 1.59 -13.46 23.40
CA GLU A 119 2.24 -14.73 23.08
C GLU A 119 1.23 -15.77 22.59
N GLU A 120 0.07 -15.87 23.23
CA GLU A 120 -1.00 -16.79 22.79
C GLU A 120 -1.52 -16.47 21.39
N LEU A 121 -1.68 -15.19 21.05
CA LEU A 121 -2.21 -14.76 19.75
C LEU A 121 -1.19 -15.01 18.63
N VAL A 122 0.09 -14.72 18.87
CA VAL A 122 1.18 -14.98 17.91
C VAL A 122 1.25 -16.46 17.57
N ASN A 123 1.21 -17.35 18.57
CA ASN A 123 1.26 -18.80 18.37
C ASN A 123 0.10 -19.33 17.51
N LYS A 124 -1.12 -18.80 17.68
CA LYS A 124 -2.30 -19.18 16.87
C LYS A 124 -2.17 -18.76 15.41
N ILE A 125 -1.62 -17.57 15.15
CA ILE A 125 -1.42 -17.05 13.79
C ILE A 125 -0.36 -17.88 13.05
N GLU A 126 0.74 -18.22 13.71
CA GLU A 126 1.82 -19.03 13.13
C GLU A 126 1.33 -20.43 12.73
N ALA A 127 0.58 -21.10 13.61
CA ALA A 127 0.02 -22.42 13.32
C ALA A 127 -0.91 -22.42 12.09
N THR A 128 -1.73 -21.38 11.94
CA THR A 128 -2.70 -21.25 10.83
C THR A 128 -1.98 -20.98 9.49
N SER A 129 -0.92 -20.16 9.52
CA SER A 129 -0.11 -19.85 8.34
C SER A 129 0.66 -21.07 7.83
N ALA A 130 1.29 -21.82 8.73
CA ALA A 130 2.04 -23.04 8.40
C ALA A 130 1.15 -24.08 7.70
N ALA A 131 -0.05 -24.34 8.22
CA ALA A 131 -1.00 -25.29 7.63
C ALA A 131 -1.47 -24.87 6.22
N SER A 132 -1.59 -23.57 5.97
CA SER A 132 -1.99 -23.04 4.65
C SER A 132 -0.87 -23.20 3.61
N ASN A 133 0.37 -22.94 4.01
CA ASN A 133 1.54 -23.06 3.12
C ASN A 133 1.80 -24.52 2.73
N GLU A 134 1.69 -25.46 3.66
CA GLU A 134 1.85 -26.89 3.39
C GLU A 134 0.85 -27.39 2.32
N LYS A 135 -0.40 -26.90 2.38
CA LYS A 135 -1.43 -27.26 1.40
C LYS A 135 -1.12 -26.72 0.00
N ILE A 136 -0.62 -25.49 -0.10
CA ILE A 136 -0.21 -24.88 -1.38
C ILE A 136 0.97 -25.65 -1.98
N GLU A 137 1.94 -26.03 -1.17
CA GLU A 137 3.13 -26.77 -1.61
C GLU A 137 2.77 -28.15 -2.17
N LYS A 138 1.88 -28.89 -1.49
CA LYS A 138 1.37 -30.19 -1.98
C LYS A 138 0.69 -30.08 -3.34
N VAL A 139 -0.14 -29.04 -3.55
CA VAL A 139 -0.82 -28.80 -4.83
C VAL A 139 0.19 -28.45 -5.94
N ASN A 140 1.17 -27.60 -5.64
CA ASN A 140 2.21 -27.23 -6.61
C ASN A 140 3.10 -28.42 -6.99
N MET A 141 3.46 -29.29 -6.04
CA MET A 141 4.20 -30.52 -6.33
C MET A 141 3.40 -31.48 -7.21
N ALA A 142 2.12 -31.71 -6.92
CA ALA A 142 1.25 -32.57 -7.73
C ALA A 142 1.15 -32.08 -9.19
N LEU A 143 0.89 -30.78 -9.37
CA LEU A 143 0.85 -30.14 -10.70
C LEU A 143 2.19 -30.17 -11.43
N SER A 144 3.31 -30.04 -10.71
CA SER A 144 4.65 -30.15 -11.30
C SER A 144 4.89 -31.56 -11.85
N LYS A 145 4.53 -32.60 -11.08
CA LYS A 145 4.64 -34.00 -11.47
C LYS A 145 3.78 -34.33 -12.70
N GLU A 146 2.55 -33.84 -12.75
CA GLU A 146 1.65 -34.01 -13.90
C GLU A 146 2.23 -33.36 -15.18
N ASN A 147 2.76 -32.14 -15.09
CA ASN A 147 3.37 -31.48 -16.25
C ASN A 147 4.66 -32.16 -16.71
N ALA A 148 5.45 -32.72 -15.78
CA ALA A 148 6.62 -33.50 -16.12
C ALA A 148 6.24 -34.79 -16.88
N ALA A 149 5.18 -35.49 -16.45
CA ALA A 149 4.66 -36.67 -17.13
C ALA A 149 4.19 -36.34 -18.56
N LEU A 150 3.39 -35.28 -18.73
CA LEU A 150 2.91 -34.84 -20.05
C LEU A 150 4.06 -34.45 -21.00
N ARG A 151 5.13 -33.86 -20.49
CA ARG A 151 6.34 -33.57 -21.30
C ARG A 151 7.05 -34.85 -21.72
N GLY A 152 7.14 -35.84 -20.82
CA GLY A 152 7.67 -37.17 -21.15
C GLY A 152 6.87 -37.86 -22.25
N GLU A 153 5.55 -37.83 -22.17
CA GLU A 153 4.65 -38.35 -23.21
C GLU A 153 4.84 -37.61 -24.54
N LEU A 154 4.92 -36.28 -24.52
CA LEU A 154 5.15 -35.47 -25.72
C LEU A 154 6.45 -35.86 -26.43
N GLU A 155 7.55 -35.99 -25.68
CA GLU A 155 8.85 -36.36 -26.26
C GLU A 155 8.87 -37.81 -26.77
N ALA A 156 8.17 -38.73 -26.09
CA ALA A 156 8.01 -40.11 -26.58
C ALA A 156 7.23 -40.14 -27.90
N VAL A 157 6.14 -39.37 -28.02
CA VAL A 157 5.33 -39.26 -29.25
C VAL A 157 6.13 -38.64 -30.38
N LYS A 158 6.90 -37.57 -30.12
CA LYS A 158 7.79 -36.94 -31.12
C LYS A 158 8.87 -37.91 -31.60
N LYS A 159 9.49 -38.69 -30.69
CA LYS A 159 10.49 -39.69 -31.07
C LYS A 159 9.90 -40.77 -31.98
N ARG A 160 8.67 -41.21 -31.70
CA ARG A 160 7.95 -42.19 -32.52
C ARG A 160 7.62 -41.63 -33.92
N LEU A 161 7.24 -40.35 -34.01
CA LEU A 161 7.06 -39.66 -35.28
C LEU A 161 8.36 -39.59 -36.09
N ALA A 162 9.48 -39.25 -35.44
CA ALA A 162 10.78 -39.14 -36.11
C ALA A 162 11.24 -40.48 -36.71
N VAL A 163 11.00 -41.60 -36.03
CA VAL A 163 11.29 -42.95 -36.57
C VAL A 163 10.43 -43.26 -37.80
N LEU A 164 9.13 -42.92 -37.76
CA LEU A 164 8.23 -43.11 -38.91
C LEU A 164 8.57 -42.22 -40.11
N GLU A 165 9.21 -41.07 -39.87
CA GLU A 165 9.67 -40.16 -40.92
C GLU A 165 11.01 -40.64 -41.53
N SER A 166 11.95 -41.15 -40.74
CA SER A 166 13.22 -41.68 -41.24
C SER A 166 13.09 -43.05 -41.93
N SER A 167 12.13 -43.87 -41.53
CA SER A 167 11.83 -45.15 -42.21
C SER A 167 11.29 -44.97 -43.62
N SER A 168 10.82 -43.75 -43.94
CA SER A 168 10.22 -43.39 -45.22
C SER A 168 11.24 -43.13 -46.33
N THR A 169 12.51 -42.95 -45.98
CA THR A 169 13.56 -42.47 -46.90
C THR A 169 14.59 -43.52 -47.27
N ASN A 170 14.54 -44.73 -46.68
CA ASN A 170 15.42 -45.81 -47.08
C ASN A 170 14.90 -46.46 -48.37
N SER A 171 15.78 -46.44 -49.36
CA SER A 171 15.59 -46.83 -50.76
C SER A 171 14.86 -48.15 -50.90
N MET A 172 13.78 -48.13 -51.67
CA MET A 172 13.22 -49.34 -52.24
C MET A 172 14.27 -50.01 -53.13
N ASP A 173 14.67 -51.21 -52.73
CA ASP A 173 15.24 -52.20 -53.62
C ASP A 173 14.17 -52.54 -54.67
N PRO A 174 14.37 -52.26 -55.97
CA PRO A 174 13.32 -52.32 -56.99
C PRO A 174 12.79 -53.73 -57.27
N ASP A 175 13.38 -54.80 -56.72
CA ASP A 175 13.09 -56.19 -57.10
C ASP A 175 12.10 -56.95 -56.19
N VAL A 176 11.51 -56.30 -55.17
CA VAL A 176 10.51 -56.96 -54.30
C VAL A 176 9.09 -56.47 -54.61
N LEU A 177 8.38 -57.21 -55.47
CA LEU A 177 6.96 -57.03 -55.79
C LEU A 177 6.04 -57.39 -54.61
N VAL A 178 5.98 -56.54 -53.58
CA VAL A 178 4.88 -56.54 -52.58
C VAL A 178 3.91 -55.44 -52.96
N SER A 179 2.59 -55.74 -53.00
CA SER A 179 1.56 -54.78 -53.43
C SER A 179 1.64 -53.46 -52.64
N PRO A 180 2.01 -52.31 -53.25
CA PRO A 180 2.36 -51.07 -52.53
C PRO A 180 1.19 -50.34 -51.87
N LEU A 181 -0.05 -50.77 -52.13
CA LEU A 181 -1.25 -50.00 -51.83
C LEU A 181 -1.76 -50.14 -50.38
N SER A 182 -1.39 -51.19 -49.64
CA SER A 182 -1.88 -51.39 -48.26
C SER A 182 -1.00 -50.72 -47.20
N GLN A 183 0.32 -50.69 -47.39
CA GLN A 183 1.26 -50.19 -46.37
C GLN A 183 1.34 -48.65 -46.32
N THR A 184 1.20 -47.97 -47.46
CA THR A 184 1.25 -46.51 -47.57
C THR A 184 0.04 -45.81 -46.93
N SER A 185 -1.14 -46.43 -47.05
CA SER A 185 -2.39 -46.00 -46.42
C SER A 185 -2.32 -46.04 -44.88
N LEU A 186 -1.79 -47.15 -44.35
CA LEU A 186 -1.68 -47.37 -42.91
C LEU A 186 -0.72 -46.36 -42.25
N ALA A 187 0.45 -46.16 -42.86
CA ALA A 187 1.45 -45.21 -42.36
C ALA A 187 0.97 -43.75 -42.39
N LYS A 188 0.19 -43.36 -43.41
CA LYS A 188 -0.40 -42.02 -43.50
C LYS A 188 -1.45 -41.77 -42.40
N THR A 189 -2.25 -42.79 -42.11
CA THR A 189 -3.26 -42.74 -41.03
C THR A 189 -2.59 -42.63 -39.67
N GLU A 190 -1.55 -43.42 -39.41
CA GLU A 190 -0.78 -43.38 -38.16
C GLU A 190 -0.09 -42.02 -37.95
N ARG A 191 0.55 -41.45 -38.98
CA ARG A 191 1.15 -40.10 -38.91
C ARG A 191 0.12 -39.02 -38.56
N THR A 192 -1.09 -39.12 -39.10
CA THR A 192 -2.17 -38.16 -38.83
C THR A 192 -2.65 -38.26 -37.37
N LEU A 193 -2.82 -39.47 -36.85
CA LEU A 193 -3.18 -39.70 -35.44
C LEU A 193 -2.11 -39.19 -34.47
N ILE A 194 -0.83 -39.38 -34.81
CA ILE A 194 0.29 -38.89 -34.00
C ILE A 194 0.33 -37.36 -33.97
N ARG A 195 0.15 -36.69 -35.11
CA ARG A 195 0.10 -35.21 -35.17
C ARG A 195 -1.07 -34.64 -34.37
N ASN A 196 -2.25 -35.23 -34.49
CA ASN A 196 -3.42 -34.84 -33.68
C ASN A 196 -3.15 -35.00 -32.17
N SER A 197 -2.42 -36.05 -31.78
CA SER A 197 -2.03 -36.27 -30.37
C SER A 197 -1.03 -35.20 -29.89
N ILE A 198 -0.04 -34.84 -30.70
CA ILE A 198 0.91 -33.75 -30.39
C ILE A 198 0.17 -32.43 -30.21
N ASP A 199 -0.71 -32.07 -31.15
CA ASP A 199 -1.48 -30.83 -31.08
C ASP A 199 -2.38 -30.78 -29.84
N ALA A 200 -2.99 -31.91 -29.46
CA ALA A 200 -3.79 -32.02 -28.25
C ALA A 200 -2.95 -31.80 -26.97
N ILE A 201 -1.78 -32.43 -26.88
CA ILE A 201 -0.86 -32.29 -25.73
C ILE A 201 -0.30 -30.86 -25.65
N GLU A 202 0.14 -30.28 -26.77
CA GLU A 202 0.63 -28.90 -26.79
C GLU A 202 -0.45 -27.88 -26.47
N LYS A 203 -1.69 -28.10 -26.95
CA LYS A 203 -2.85 -27.28 -26.57
C LYS A 203 -3.15 -27.40 -25.08
N HIS A 204 -3.02 -28.60 -24.51
CA HIS A 204 -3.18 -28.81 -23.07
C HIS A 204 -2.11 -28.07 -22.26
N LEU A 205 -0.83 -28.20 -22.64
CA LEU A 205 0.30 -27.50 -22.00
C LEU A 205 0.18 -25.97 -22.12
N ARG A 206 -0.17 -25.44 -23.30
CA ARG A 206 -0.41 -24.00 -23.50
C ARG A 206 -1.55 -23.48 -22.62
N ASN A 207 -2.65 -24.23 -22.54
CA ASN A 207 -3.76 -23.87 -21.65
C ASN A 207 -3.35 -23.92 -20.17
N ASN A 208 -2.55 -24.90 -19.75
CA ASN A 208 -2.04 -24.97 -18.38
C ASN A 208 -1.08 -23.82 -18.06
N ILE A 209 -0.25 -23.37 -19.01
CA ILE A 209 0.61 -22.19 -18.85
C ILE A 209 -0.22 -20.91 -18.75
N ILE A 210 -1.24 -20.74 -19.59
CA ILE A 210 -2.15 -19.59 -19.53
C ILE A 210 -2.91 -19.59 -18.20
N ILE A 211 -3.41 -20.74 -17.76
CA ILE A 211 -4.08 -20.89 -16.47
C ILE A 211 -3.11 -20.63 -15.31
N ARG A 212 -1.85 -21.08 -15.37
CA ARG A 212 -0.81 -20.74 -14.38
C ARG A 212 -0.50 -19.25 -14.35
N GLY A 213 -0.41 -18.62 -15.52
CA GLY A 213 -0.25 -17.18 -15.65
C GLY A 213 -1.44 -16.43 -15.06
N LEU A 214 -2.66 -16.97 -15.17
CA LEU A 214 -3.86 -16.40 -14.56
C LEU A 214 -4.05 -16.78 -13.09
N LYS A 215 -3.41 -17.83 -12.56
CA LYS A 215 -3.56 -18.30 -11.17
C LYS A 215 -2.32 -18.02 -10.29
N PRO A 216 -1.88 -16.76 -10.07
CA PRO A 216 -0.80 -16.54 -9.13
C PRO A 216 -1.22 -16.78 -7.66
N ASN A 217 -2.52 -16.74 -7.30
CA ASN A 217 -2.98 -16.88 -5.91
C ASN A 217 -4.43 -17.43 -5.78
N ASN A 218 -4.64 -18.75 -5.79
CA ASN A 218 -5.96 -19.38 -5.52
C ASN A 218 -7.15 -18.84 -6.34
N GLN A 219 -7.01 -18.69 -7.67
CA GLN A 219 -8.12 -18.23 -8.52
C GLN A 219 -8.97 -19.40 -9.05
N ASP A 220 -10.29 -19.27 -8.93
CA ASP A 220 -11.27 -20.12 -9.62
C ASP A 220 -11.41 -19.69 -11.08
N VAL A 221 -10.45 -20.12 -11.90
CA VAL A 221 -10.57 -20.08 -13.36
C VAL A 221 -11.11 -21.43 -13.81
N ARG A 222 -12.38 -21.47 -14.24
CA ARG A 222 -13.01 -22.66 -14.81
C ARG A 222 -13.10 -22.51 -16.31
N LYS A 223 -12.62 -23.53 -17.02
CA LYS A 223 -12.82 -23.64 -18.45
C LYS A 223 -14.17 -24.32 -18.69
N ASP A 224 -15.10 -23.57 -19.25
CA ASP A 224 -16.25 -24.17 -19.94
C ASP A 224 -15.84 -24.40 -21.40
N LYS A 225 -16.48 -25.36 -22.11
CA LYS A 225 -16.00 -26.00 -23.35
C LYS A 225 -15.39 -25.05 -24.41
N GLU A 226 -15.77 -23.77 -24.44
CA GLU A 226 -15.22 -22.74 -25.34
C GLU A 226 -14.82 -21.42 -24.66
N ASN A 227 -15.05 -21.25 -23.35
CA ASN A 227 -14.93 -19.98 -22.65
C ASN A 227 -14.13 -20.09 -21.35
N ILE A 228 -13.35 -19.05 -21.04
CA ILE A 228 -12.68 -18.93 -19.75
C ILE A 228 -13.59 -18.12 -18.82
N LYS A 229 -14.13 -18.76 -17.78
CA LYS A 229 -14.82 -18.06 -16.70
C LYS A 229 -13.83 -17.73 -15.60
N ALA A 230 -13.57 -16.43 -15.38
CA ALA A 230 -12.68 -15.95 -14.34
C ALA A 230 -13.48 -15.32 -13.19
N THR A 231 -13.17 -15.72 -11.96
CA THR A 231 -13.69 -15.08 -10.74
C THR A 231 -12.68 -14.04 -10.27
N VAL A 232 -13.16 -12.82 -10.02
CA VAL A 232 -12.31 -11.69 -9.61
C VAL A 232 -12.51 -11.43 -8.12
N ASN A 233 -11.54 -11.85 -7.32
CA ASN A 233 -11.64 -11.72 -5.86
C ASN A 233 -11.06 -10.39 -5.34
N CYS A 234 -10.22 -9.71 -6.10
CA CYS A 234 -9.59 -8.43 -5.73
C CYS A 234 -9.28 -7.57 -6.95
N SER A 235 -9.02 -6.27 -6.73
CA SER A 235 -8.86 -5.27 -7.80
C SER A 235 -7.62 -5.51 -8.66
N SER A 236 -6.51 -5.98 -8.06
CA SER A 236 -5.29 -6.32 -8.80
C SER A 236 -5.50 -7.50 -9.76
N ASN A 237 -6.24 -8.53 -9.33
CA ASN A 237 -6.64 -9.64 -10.20
C ASN A 237 -7.49 -9.15 -11.38
N LYS A 238 -8.43 -8.24 -11.12
CA LYS A 238 -9.28 -7.63 -12.14
C LYS A 238 -8.46 -6.94 -13.20
N GLU A 239 -7.56 -6.05 -12.76
CA GLU A 239 -6.71 -5.26 -13.64
C GLU A 239 -5.79 -6.16 -14.48
N TYR A 240 -5.21 -7.18 -13.84
CA TYR A 240 -4.36 -8.15 -14.51
C TYR A 240 -5.11 -8.94 -15.61
N ILE A 241 -6.31 -9.45 -15.30
CA ILE A 241 -7.15 -10.14 -16.27
C ILE A 241 -7.52 -9.20 -17.41
N MET A 242 -7.89 -7.95 -17.11
CA MET A 242 -8.28 -6.96 -18.11
C MET A 242 -7.13 -6.58 -19.05
N LYS A 243 -5.91 -6.38 -18.52
CA LYS A 243 -4.71 -6.10 -19.33
C LYS A 243 -4.37 -7.23 -20.29
N ARG A 244 -4.62 -8.48 -19.91
CA ARG A 244 -4.31 -9.66 -20.74
C ARG A 244 -5.48 -10.19 -21.54
N LYS A 245 -6.69 -9.68 -21.32
CA LYS A 245 -7.89 -10.08 -22.07
C LYS A 245 -7.69 -9.96 -23.58
N SER A 246 -6.99 -8.92 -24.05
CA SER A 246 -6.67 -8.72 -25.47
C SER A 246 -5.64 -9.71 -26.03
N GLN A 247 -4.81 -10.30 -25.17
CA GLN A 247 -3.78 -11.28 -25.56
C GLN A 247 -4.36 -12.70 -25.64
N LEU A 248 -5.52 -12.92 -25.04
CA LEU A 248 -6.20 -14.21 -25.04
C LEU A 248 -7.07 -14.32 -26.29
N LYS A 249 -6.74 -15.27 -27.18
CA LYS A 249 -7.53 -15.60 -28.39
C LYS A 249 -8.87 -16.28 -28.08
N VAL A 250 -9.23 -16.41 -26.80
CA VAL A 250 -10.44 -17.07 -26.33
C VAL A 250 -11.27 -16.06 -25.52
N PRO A 251 -12.61 -16.07 -25.63
CA PRO A 251 -13.45 -15.19 -24.85
C PRO A 251 -13.26 -15.44 -23.35
N VAL A 252 -12.94 -14.36 -22.62
CA VAL A 252 -12.88 -14.37 -21.15
C VAL A 252 -14.12 -13.70 -20.61
N TYR A 253 -14.93 -14.49 -19.91
CA TYR A 253 -16.09 -14.03 -19.16
C TYR A 253 -15.70 -13.83 -17.71
N ILE A 254 -15.82 -12.60 -17.23
CA ILE A 254 -15.66 -12.30 -15.82
C ILE A 254 -17.03 -12.54 -15.17
N GLY A 255 -17.11 -13.52 -14.26
CA GLY A 255 -18.39 -13.96 -13.70
C GLY A 255 -19.14 -12.85 -12.94
N TYR A 256 -18.38 -11.95 -12.32
CA TYR A 256 -18.88 -10.76 -11.63
C TYR A 256 -18.02 -9.56 -12.02
N ASP A 257 -18.61 -8.54 -12.62
CA ASP A 257 -17.89 -7.31 -13.00
C ASP A 257 -17.35 -6.53 -11.80
N LEU A 258 -17.75 -6.89 -10.59
CA LEU A 258 -17.32 -6.28 -9.33
C LEU A 258 -16.62 -7.32 -8.45
N THR A 259 -15.54 -6.91 -7.79
CA THR A 259 -14.96 -7.66 -6.67
C THR A 259 -15.95 -7.68 -5.48
N PRO A 260 -15.82 -8.60 -4.52
CA PRO A 260 -16.64 -8.58 -3.30
C PRO A 260 -16.57 -7.24 -2.54
N GLU A 261 -15.41 -6.57 -2.56
CA GLU A 261 -15.23 -5.24 -1.97
C GLU A 261 -15.97 -4.15 -2.76
N GLU A 262 -15.86 -4.17 -4.10
CA GLU A 262 -16.59 -3.26 -4.98
C GLU A 262 -18.10 -3.47 -4.87
N GLU A 263 -18.56 -4.71 -4.69
CA GLU A 263 -19.97 -5.04 -4.48
C GLU A 263 -20.47 -4.51 -3.13
N LYS A 264 -19.68 -4.68 -2.06
CA LYS A 264 -19.97 -4.12 -0.73
C LYS A 264 -20.04 -2.59 -0.78
N LEU A 265 -19.10 -1.94 -1.47
CA LEU A 265 -19.09 -0.49 -1.68
C LEU A 265 -20.29 -0.04 -2.51
N ALA A 266 -20.61 -0.73 -3.60
CA ALA A 266 -21.75 -0.42 -4.46
C ALA A 266 -23.07 -0.55 -3.69
N LYS A 267 -23.20 -1.55 -2.82
CA LYS A 267 -24.35 -1.70 -1.92
C LYS A 267 -24.46 -0.51 -0.97
N LYS A 268 -23.36 -0.14 -0.30
CA LYS A 268 -23.32 1.03 0.60
C LYS A 268 -23.70 2.33 -0.11
N LEU A 269 -23.17 2.57 -1.31
CA LEU A 269 -23.52 3.73 -2.13
C LEU A 269 -25.02 3.76 -2.50
N ARG A 270 -25.63 2.59 -2.79
CA ARG A 270 -27.07 2.51 -3.09
C ARG A 270 -27.93 2.80 -1.86
N ASP A 271 -27.56 2.24 -0.70
CA ASP A 271 -28.26 2.46 0.56
C ASP A 271 -28.23 3.94 0.95
N GLU A 272 -27.05 4.57 0.86
CA GLU A 272 -26.87 5.98 1.17
C GLU A 272 -27.59 6.90 0.16
N ALA A 273 -27.57 6.53 -1.13
CA ALA A 273 -28.34 7.24 -2.15
C ALA A 273 -29.85 7.18 -1.87
N LYS A 274 -30.36 6.07 -1.32
CA LYS A 274 -31.77 5.94 -0.93
C LYS A 274 -32.12 6.89 0.22
N ILE A 275 -31.27 6.97 1.24
CA ILE A 275 -31.44 7.90 2.38
C ILE A 275 -31.44 9.36 1.88
N LEU A 276 -30.45 9.73 1.07
CA LEU A 276 -30.32 11.10 0.55
C LEU A 276 -31.51 11.50 -0.34
N ARG A 277 -31.99 10.59 -1.20
CA ARG A 277 -33.20 10.84 -2.02
C ARG A 277 -34.45 11.02 -1.17
N ALA A 278 -34.60 10.24 -0.10
CA ALA A 278 -35.72 10.41 0.84
C ALA A 278 -35.72 11.79 1.52
N ASN A 279 -34.53 12.40 1.68
CA ASN A 279 -34.34 13.75 2.19
C ASN A 279 -34.42 14.86 1.11
N GLY A 280 -34.95 14.55 -0.08
CA GLY A 280 -35.16 15.52 -1.16
C GLY A 280 -33.90 15.88 -1.95
N LYS A 281 -32.79 15.14 -1.79
CA LYS A 281 -31.53 15.40 -2.51
C LYS A 281 -31.54 14.80 -3.91
N SER A 282 -30.94 15.49 -4.88
CA SER A 282 -30.73 14.97 -6.23
C SER A 282 -29.48 14.08 -6.25
N VAL A 283 -29.66 12.76 -6.39
CA VAL A 283 -28.55 11.79 -6.30
C VAL A 283 -28.38 10.95 -7.56
N LYS A 284 -27.21 11.04 -8.19
CA LYS A 284 -26.76 10.14 -9.27
C LYS A 284 -25.67 9.20 -8.76
N ILE A 285 -25.87 7.89 -8.91
CA ILE A 285 -24.86 6.89 -8.56
C ILE A 285 -23.90 6.75 -9.75
N ARG A 286 -22.59 6.78 -9.49
CA ARG A 286 -21.52 6.52 -10.45
C ARG A 286 -20.60 5.42 -9.89
N PRO A 287 -19.75 4.80 -10.72
CA PRO A 287 -18.75 3.86 -10.20
C PRO A 287 -17.93 4.52 -9.08
N ASN A 288 -17.95 3.89 -7.90
CA ASN A 288 -17.23 4.29 -6.67
C ASN A 288 -17.58 5.67 -6.08
N LYS A 289 -18.65 6.35 -6.52
CA LYS A 289 -19.03 7.68 -5.99
C LYS A 289 -20.52 8.02 -6.16
N LEU A 290 -21.01 8.96 -5.35
CA LEU A 290 -22.31 9.62 -5.51
C LEU A 290 -22.13 11.05 -6.00
N ILE A 291 -23.03 11.52 -6.84
CA ILE A 291 -23.19 12.95 -7.16
C ILE A 291 -24.45 13.42 -6.44
N VAL A 292 -24.30 14.24 -5.41
CA VAL A 292 -25.37 14.76 -4.56
C VAL A 292 -25.49 16.26 -4.80
N ASP A 293 -26.64 16.71 -5.32
CA ASP A 293 -26.89 18.11 -5.70
C ASP A 293 -25.77 18.70 -6.59
N GLY A 294 -25.27 17.88 -7.53
CA GLY A 294 -24.18 18.25 -8.44
C GLY A 294 -22.76 18.08 -7.87
N SER A 295 -22.62 17.86 -6.56
CA SER A 295 -21.31 17.70 -5.90
C SER A 295 -20.91 16.23 -5.78
N PRO A 296 -19.64 15.84 -6.06
CA PRO A 296 -19.23 14.44 -5.95
C PRO A 296 -18.83 14.06 -4.52
N TYR A 297 -19.21 12.87 -4.08
CA TYR A 297 -18.91 12.26 -2.78
C TYR A 297 -18.42 10.82 -2.97
N ILE A 298 -17.45 10.40 -2.17
CA ILE A 298 -16.94 9.02 -2.13
C ILE A 298 -17.36 8.43 -0.78
N PHE A 299 -17.71 7.15 -0.75
CA PHE A 299 -18.00 6.46 0.50
C PHE A 299 -16.70 5.93 1.10
N ASP A 300 -16.32 6.46 2.26
CA ASP A 300 -15.17 6.00 3.01
C ASP A 300 -15.58 4.77 3.82
N MET A 301 -15.03 3.61 3.48
CA MET A 301 -15.35 2.35 4.12
C MET A 301 -14.84 2.28 5.57
N SER A 302 -13.77 3.00 5.90
CA SER A 302 -13.19 3.04 7.25
C SER A 302 -14.05 3.90 8.19
N LEU A 303 -14.50 5.06 7.70
CA LEU A 303 -15.35 5.98 8.46
C LEU A 303 -16.84 5.61 8.35
N ASN A 304 -17.18 4.64 7.50
CA ASN A 304 -18.54 4.22 7.16
C ASN A 304 -19.47 5.41 6.88
N LYS A 305 -18.98 6.40 6.11
CA LYS A 305 -19.71 7.64 5.77
C LYS A 305 -19.32 8.19 4.41
N LEU A 306 -20.18 9.04 3.83
CA LEU A 306 -19.81 9.83 2.65
C LEU A 306 -18.87 10.98 3.02
N VAL A 307 -17.82 11.13 2.22
CA VAL A 307 -16.90 12.26 2.28
C VAL A 307 -16.96 12.98 0.94
N SER A 308 -17.04 14.30 0.96
CA SER A 308 -17.01 15.08 -0.28
C SER A 308 -15.72 14.77 -1.02
N SER A 309 -15.80 14.50 -2.33
CA SER A 309 -14.64 14.18 -3.16
C SER A 309 -13.56 15.26 -3.13
N ALA A 310 -13.89 16.53 -2.90
CA ALA A 310 -12.92 17.59 -2.70
C ALA A 310 -12.11 17.42 -1.40
N LYS A 311 -12.75 17.00 -0.29
CA LYS A 311 -12.06 16.65 0.96
C LYS A 311 -11.28 15.34 0.84
N ALA A 312 -11.83 14.35 0.15
CA ALA A 312 -11.10 13.12 -0.16
C ALA A 312 -9.92 13.39 -1.10
N SER A 313 -10.08 14.33 -2.04
CA SER A 313 -9.01 14.81 -2.91
C SER A 313 -7.96 15.56 -2.10
N ALA A 314 -8.34 16.42 -1.15
CA ALA A 314 -7.37 17.08 -0.26
C ALA A 314 -6.62 16.06 0.62
N ALA A 315 -7.30 14.99 1.07
CA ALA A 315 -6.67 13.86 1.74
C ALA A 315 -5.78 13.02 0.79
N ASN A 316 -6.09 12.96 -0.51
CA ASN A 316 -5.21 12.38 -1.52
C ASN A 316 -4.08 13.34 -1.93
N THR A 317 -4.28 14.66 -1.84
CA THR A 317 -3.24 15.68 -1.99
C THR A 317 -2.26 15.64 -0.81
N MET A 318 -2.65 15.07 0.33
CA MET A 318 -1.70 14.67 1.37
C MET A 318 -0.77 13.52 0.94
N MET A 319 -0.99 12.82 -0.17
CA MET A 319 -0.02 11.81 -0.66
C MET A 319 1.20 12.43 -1.35
N ASP A 320 1.12 13.70 -1.81
CA ASP A 320 2.21 14.38 -2.53
C ASP A 320 2.82 15.53 -1.71
N LEU A 321 2.93 15.38 -0.38
CA LEU A 321 3.36 16.46 0.52
C LEU A 321 4.80 16.88 0.28
N SER A 322 5.67 15.93 0.01
CA SER A 322 7.07 16.20 -0.28
C SER A 322 7.74 15.06 -1.02
N ASN A 323 8.57 15.38 -2.01
CA ASN A 323 9.48 14.42 -2.65
C ASN A 323 10.89 14.69 -2.18
N SER A 324 11.51 13.69 -1.53
CA SER A 324 12.91 13.75 -1.15
C SER A 324 13.77 13.12 -2.24
N LEU A 325 14.82 13.82 -2.67
CA LEU A 325 15.79 13.37 -3.64
C LEU A 325 17.16 13.28 -2.98
N CYS A 326 17.76 12.11 -3.05
CA CYS A 326 19.15 11.87 -2.64
C CYS A 326 20.06 11.90 -3.86
N GLU A 327 21.35 12.18 -3.64
CA GLU A 327 22.36 12.24 -4.70
C GLU A 327 21.99 13.20 -5.84
N ALA A 328 21.38 14.34 -5.49
CA ALA A 328 20.96 15.32 -6.49
C ALA A 328 22.13 15.95 -7.26
N TRP A 329 23.37 15.82 -6.72
CA TRP A 329 24.62 16.32 -7.31
C TRP A 329 24.58 17.81 -7.67
N LEU A 330 23.76 18.58 -6.96
CA LEU A 330 23.61 20.02 -7.14
C LEU A 330 24.83 20.73 -6.56
N SER A 331 25.47 21.57 -7.36
CA SER A 331 26.50 22.50 -6.87
C SER A 331 25.94 23.92 -6.82
N SER A 332 26.60 24.85 -6.15
CA SER A 332 26.29 26.30 -6.25
C SER A 332 26.07 26.84 -7.67
N LYS A 333 26.68 26.23 -8.70
CA LYS A 333 26.50 26.58 -10.12
C LYS A 333 25.24 26.02 -10.80
N HIS A 334 24.64 24.97 -10.24
CA HIS A 334 23.51 24.25 -10.82
C HIS A 334 22.31 24.38 -9.88
N LYS A 335 21.22 24.96 -10.37
CA LYS A 335 19.97 25.06 -9.62
C LYS A 335 19.02 23.96 -10.03
N LEU A 336 18.38 23.33 -9.06
CA LEU A 336 17.26 22.46 -9.33
C LEU A 336 16.06 23.32 -9.76
N HIS A 337 15.47 22.99 -10.90
CA HIS A 337 14.25 23.61 -11.37
C HIS A 337 13.07 22.70 -11.03
N PRO A 338 12.33 22.96 -9.92
CA PRO A 338 11.19 22.12 -9.57
C PRO A 338 10.10 22.21 -10.65
N PRO A 339 9.25 21.17 -10.80
CA PRO A 339 8.09 21.21 -11.67
C PRO A 339 7.18 22.42 -11.37
N ALA A 340 6.38 22.85 -12.36
CA ALA A 340 5.42 23.93 -12.15
C ALA A 340 4.47 23.60 -10.99
N GLY A 341 4.28 24.55 -10.08
CA GLY A 341 3.47 24.33 -8.88
C GLY A 341 4.23 23.69 -7.72
N TRP A 342 5.56 23.57 -7.81
CA TRP A 342 6.41 23.06 -6.73
C TRP A 342 7.54 24.04 -6.41
N GLN A 343 8.03 23.97 -5.17
CA GLN A 343 9.24 24.63 -4.71
C GLN A 343 10.26 23.59 -4.23
N ALA A 344 11.53 23.96 -4.20
CA ALA A 344 12.63 23.06 -3.81
C ALA A 344 13.46 23.68 -2.68
N ILE A 345 13.80 22.86 -1.69
CA ILE A 345 14.85 23.13 -0.71
C ILE A 345 15.99 22.21 -1.05
N THR A 346 17.19 22.75 -1.25
CA THR A 346 18.34 21.97 -1.72
C THR A 346 19.53 22.16 -0.80
N VAL A 347 20.25 21.07 -0.54
CA VAL A 347 21.59 21.12 0.04
C VAL A 347 22.60 20.77 -1.05
N GLU A 348 23.65 21.59 -1.14
CA GLU A 348 24.70 21.39 -2.12
C GLU A 348 25.48 20.08 -1.89
N ALA A 349 25.90 19.48 -2.98
CA ALA A 349 26.81 18.35 -2.99
C ALA A 349 28.24 18.81 -2.68
N ASP A 350 28.97 17.99 -1.93
CA ASP A 350 30.37 18.28 -1.62
C ASP A 350 31.21 18.11 -2.89
N LYS A 351 31.91 19.18 -3.29
CA LYS A 351 32.95 19.11 -4.32
C LYS A 351 34.29 19.27 -3.64
N LYS A 352 35.16 18.26 -3.76
CA LYS A 352 36.58 18.43 -3.38
C LYS A 352 37.16 19.51 -4.29
N SER A 353 37.53 20.64 -3.71
CA SER A 353 37.90 21.89 -4.38
C SER A 353 38.95 21.71 -5.49
N ASP A 354 39.85 20.74 -5.32
CA ASP A 354 41.10 20.67 -6.10
C ASP A 354 41.19 19.47 -7.03
N LEU A 355 40.18 18.60 -7.06
CA LEU A 355 40.18 17.43 -7.94
C LEU A 355 39.16 17.58 -9.08
N PRO A 356 39.57 17.34 -10.34
CA PRO A 356 38.61 17.17 -11.42
C PRO A 356 37.77 15.92 -11.11
N GLY A 357 36.53 16.13 -10.70
CA GLY A 357 35.63 15.07 -10.27
C GLY A 357 34.18 15.54 -10.17
N ARG A 358 33.27 14.57 -10.24
CA ARG A 358 31.84 14.77 -10.02
C ARG A 358 31.61 15.19 -8.56
N ALA A 359 30.70 16.14 -8.33
CA ALA A 359 30.25 16.43 -6.97
C ALA A 359 29.61 15.17 -6.35
N SER A 360 29.75 14.98 -5.03
CA SER A 360 29.26 13.80 -4.33
C SER A 360 28.23 14.18 -3.26
N GLY A 361 27.06 13.53 -3.33
CA GLY A 361 25.92 13.79 -2.45
C GLY A 361 24.99 14.86 -2.98
N GLY A 362 24.56 15.76 -2.10
CA GLY A 362 23.50 16.73 -2.38
C GLY A 362 22.13 16.13 -2.12
N LEU A 363 21.25 16.95 -1.56
CA LEU A 363 19.89 16.58 -1.19
C LEU A 363 18.92 17.62 -1.75
N ALA A 364 17.71 17.19 -2.06
CA ALA A 364 16.62 18.11 -2.33
C ALA A 364 15.31 17.61 -1.74
N VAL A 365 14.51 18.51 -1.18
CA VAL A 365 13.12 18.27 -0.81
C VAL A 365 12.26 19.18 -1.67
N LEU A 366 11.40 18.57 -2.48
CA LEU A 366 10.39 19.26 -3.28
C LEU A 366 9.08 19.29 -2.51
N THR A 367 8.39 20.42 -2.49
CA THR A 367 7.06 20.53 -1.88
C THR A 367 6.10 21.28 -2.82
N PRO A 368 4.80 20.94 -2.87
CA PRO A 368 3.83 21.71 -3.63
C PRO A 368 3.75 23.17 -3.17
N ASN A 369 3.48 24.07 -4.11
CA ASN A 369 3.20 25.47 -3.82
C ASN A 369 1.95 25.55 -2.93
N GLY A 370 2.07 26.24 -1.79
CA GLY A 370 1.03 26.32 -0.77
C GLY A 370 1.30 25.47 0.47
N VAL A 371 2.26 24.53 0.41
CA VAL A 371 2.80 23.88 1.61
C VAL A 371 4.01 24.70 2.09
N THR A 372 3.88 25.39 3.21
CA THR A 372 5.02 26.08 3.84
C THR A 372 5.92 25.04 4.49
N TYR A 373 7.17 24.95 4.06
CA TYR A 373 8.14 24.03 4.64
C TYR A 373 9.14 24.81 5.50
N ASN A 374 9.00 24.69 6.82
CA ASN A 374 9.91 25.36 7.76
C ASN A 374 11.20 24.53 7.87
N LEU A 375 12.28 24.98 7.24
CA LEU A 375 13.58 24.32 7.35
C LEU A 375 14.12 24.49 8.79
N LEU A 376 14.24 23.39 9.52
CA LEU A 376 14.72 23.39 10.90
C LEU A 376 16.25 23.27 10.94
N HIS A 377 16.81 22.37 10.13
CA HIS A 377 18.24 22.12 10.05
C HIS A 377 18.61 21.47 8.71
N SER A 378 19.82 21.72 8.23
CA SER A 378 20.38 21.04 7.06
C SER A 378 21.87 20.79 7.19
N SER A 379 22.34 19.67 6.65
CA SER A 379 23.75 19.34 6.46
C SER A 379 23.91 18.64 5.10
N SER A 380 25.15 18.38 4.67
CA SER A 380 25.41 17.61 3.43
C SER A 380 24.88 16.17 3.47
N SER A 381 24.43 15.69 4.63
CA SER A 381 23.84 14.37 4.84
C SER A 381 22.37 14.38 5.24
N TRP A 382 21.75 15.53 5.56
CA TRP A 382 20.31 15.56 5.85
C TRP A 382 19.64 16.91 5.62
N ILE A 383 18.34 16.87 5.37
CA ILE A 383 17.41 18.01 5.45
C ILE A 383 16.34 17.66 6.48
N ILE A 384 16.23 18.49 7.52
CA ILE A 384 15.21 18.39 8.55
C ILE A 384 14.30 19.60 8.40
N GLY A 385 13.01 19.37 8.18
CA GLY A 385 12.06 20.46 8.18
C GLY A 385 10.66 20.04 8.59
N GLN A 386 9.83 21.04 8.80
CA GLN A 386 8.49 20.90 9.32
C GLN A 386 7.50 21.46 8.29
N PRO A 387 6.94 20.61 7.41
CA PRO A 387 5.86 21.04 6.52
C PRO A 387 4.63 21.44 7.34
N SER A 388 4.04 22.59 6.99
CA SER A 388 2.80 23.10 7.57
C SER A 388 1.62 22.54 6.79
N ILE A 389 0.97 21.51 7.34
CA ILE A 389 -0.14 20.81 6.69
C ILE A 389 -1.35 20.89 7.61
N CYS A 390 -2.30 21.77 7.28
CA CYS A 390 -3.47 22.02 8.11
C CYS A 390 -3.06 22.35 9.56
N ASN A 391 -3.57 21.60 10.54
CA ASN A 391 -3.23 21.74 11.97
C ASN A 391 -2.22 20.67 12.43
N LEU A 392 -1.66 19.88 11.52
CA LEU A 392 -0.77 18.78 11.85
C LEU A 392 0.68 19.26 11.82
N LYS A 393 1.42 18.99 12.91
CA LYS A 393 2.84 19.27 13.01
C LYS A 393 3.61 17.98 12.74
N ILE A 394 4.17 17.87 11.53
CA ILE A 394 5.03 16.75 11.13
C ILE A 394 6.45 17.29 10.97
N VAL A 395 7.44 16.56 11.48
CA VAL A 395 8.84 16.76 11.13
C VAL A 395 9.23 15.70 10.10
N VAL A 396 9.75 16.14 8.97
CA VAL A 396 10.26 15.28 7.89
C VAL A 396 11.78 15.38 7.88
N VAL A 397 12.43 14.21 7.85
CA VAL A 397 13.88 14.09 7.85
C VAL A 397 14.29 13.30 6.61
N SER A 398 14.91 13.99 5.65
CA SER A 398 15.54 13.36 4.49
C SER A 398 17.01 13.13 4.81
N VAL A 399 17.49 11.89 4.71
CA VAL A 399 18.86 11.53 5.07
C VAL A 399 19.55 10.83 3.89
N TYR A 400 20.78 11.22 3.61
CA TYR A 400 21.68 10.51 2.70
C TYR A 400 22.97 10.12 3.43
N LEU A 401 23.13 8.82 3.67
CA LEU A 401 24.28 8.23 4.34
C LEU A 401 25.29 7.75 3.30
N LYS A 402 26.32 8.56 3.04
CA LYS A 402 27.43 8.22 2.12
C LYS A 402 28.01 6.85 2.47
N PRO A 403 28.12 5.89 1.52
CA PRO A 403 28.60 4.53 1.79
C PRO A 403 29.99 4.45 2.43
N THR A 404 30.85 5.45 2.18
CA THR A 404 32.22 5.52 2.68
C THR A 404 32.38 6.33 3.96
N ALA A 405 31.33 7.03 4.42
CA ALA A 405 31.41 7.83 5.64
C ALA A 405 31.33 6.95 6.90
N ASP A 406 31.94 7.39 8.00
CA ASP A 406 31.78 6.73 9.28
C ASP A 406 30.33 6.87 9.77
N LEU A 407 29.61 5.74 9.80
CA LEU A 407 28.20 5.72 10.16
C LEU A 407 28.00 6.16 11.62
N CYS A 408 28.89 5.76 12.54
CA CYS A 408 28.75 6.08 13.96
C CYS A 408 28.76 7.59 14.18
N SER A 409 29.73 8.31 13.59
CA SER A 409 29.79 9.78 13.66
C SER A 409 28.54 10.46 13.07
N GLN A 410 28.02 9.96 11.94
CA GLN A 410 26.80 10.50 11.33
C GLN A 410 25.57 10.28 12.21
N LEU A 411 25.45 9.10 12.82
CA LEU A 411 24.33 8.76 13.70
C LEU A 411 24.37 9.50 15.03
N SER A 412 25.53 9.63 15.67
CA SER A 412 25.67 10.41 16.91
C SER A 412 25.26 11.88 16.71
N SER A 413 25.57 12.47 15.55
CA SER A 413 25.14 13.82 15.20
C SER A 413 23.62 13.92 15.02
N LEU A 414 22.97 12.83 14.61
CA LEU A 414 21.53 12.76 14.38
C LEU A 414 20.74 12.51 15.68
N VAL A 415 21.25 11.73 16.65
CA VAL A 415 20.56 11.50 17.97
C VAL A 415 20.31 12.80 18.70
N GLY A 416 21.33 13.67 18.76
CA GLY A 416 21.23 14.94 19.46
C GLY A 416 20.07 15.82 18.95
N LEU A 417 19.56 15.50 17.74
CA LEU A 417 18.44 16.19 17.11
C LEU A 417 17.09 15.44 17.24
N LEU A 418 17.07 14.11 17.41
CA LEU A 418 15.84 13.30 17.27
C LEU A 418 15.15 12.88 18.58
N GLY A 419 15.82 12.89 19.74
CA GLY A 419 15.21 12.53 21.03
C GLY A 419 14.81 11.05 21.17
N GLU A 420 14.53 10.59 22.40
CA GLU A 420 14.22 9.19 22.72
C GLU A 420 12.70 8.90 22.81
N LEU A 421 12.24 7.75 22.32
CA LEU A 421 10.85 7.27 22.42
C LEU A 421 10.75 5.73 22.60
N ASP A 422 9.70 5.26 23.30
CA ASP A 422 9.45 3.85 23.71
C ASP A 422 8.73 3.01 22.63
N GLN A 423 9.10 1.72 22.52
CA GLN A 423 8.75 0.77 21.47
C GLN A 423 7.44 -0.03 21.70
N THR A 424 6.71 0.17 22.79
CA THR A 424 5.64 -0.75 23.25
C THR A 424 4.26 -0.65 22.56
N LEU A 425 4.09 0.08 21.44
CA LEU A 425 2.75 0.59 21.06
C LEU A 425 2.25 0.33 19.62
N LEU A 426 2.74 -0.69 18.91
CA LEU A 426 2.25 -0.99 17.54
C LEU A 426 0.82 -1.56 17.43
N PHE A 427 0.16 -1.90 18.55
CA PHE A 427 -1.11 -2.62 18.55
C PHE A 427 -2.31 -1.84 17.97
N SER A 428 -2.20 -0.53 17.76
CA SER A 428 -3.24 0.30 17.14
C SER A 428 -3.01 0.64 15.67
N THR A 429 -1.85 0.27 15.11
CA THR A 429 -1.43 0.70 13.76
C THR A 429 -1.90 -0.25 12.66
N LEU A 430 -1.94 0.22 11.42
CA LEU A 430 -2.15 -0.64 10.23
C LEU A 430 -0.89 -1.40 9.79
N LEU A 431 0.20 -1.30 10.56
CA LEU A 431 1.49 -1.91 10.24
C LEU A 431 1.52 -3.37 10.66
N ASN A 432 2.14 -4.21 9.85
CA ASN A 432 2.40 -5.59 10.22
C ASN A 432 3.45 -5.63 11.36
N PRO A 433 3.20 -6.36 12.46
CA PRO A 433 4.17 -6.50 13.55
C PRO A 433 5.46 -7.20 13.12
N ARG A 434 5.42 -7.98 12.02
CA ARG A 434 6.61 -8.60 11.43
C ARG A 434 6.92 -7.96 10.08
N ARG A 435 8.22 -7.72 9.87
CA ARG A 435 8.74 -7.23 8.60
C ARG A 435 8.83 -8.41 7.64
N SER A 436 8.17 -8.33 6.49
CA SER A 436 8.49 -9.17 5.34
C SER A 436 9.59 -8.50 4.55
N VAL A 437 10.67 -9.20 4.20
CA VAL A 437 11.75 -8.61 3.39
C VAL A 437 12.19 -9.60 2.33
N LEU A 438 12.43 -9.12 1.11
CA LEU A 438 13.09 -9.89 0.06
C LEU A 438 14.61 -9.90 0.21
N ASP A 439 15.18 -8.81 0.73
CA ASP A 439 16.58 -8.71 1.11
C ASP A 439 16.84 -9.46 2.43
N LEU A 440 17.48 -10.62 2.33
CA LEU A 440 17.70 -11.55 3.46
C LEU A 440 19.03 -11.29 4.18
N GLU A 441 19.92 -10.51 3.57
CA GLU A 441 21.23 -10.22 4.13
C GLU A 441 21.27 -8.79 4.65
N THR A 442 21.87 -8.60 5.83
CA THR A 442 22.13 -7.27 6.36
C THR A 442 23.61 -7.18 6.66
N ASN A 443 24.28 -6.19 6.06
CA ASN A 443 25.68 -5.94 6.35
C ASN A 443 25.84 -5.26 7.73
N LYS A 444 27.07 -5.28 8.27
CA LYS A 444 27.36 -4.69 9.59
C LYS A 444 26.90 -3.23 9.72
N ARG A 445 27.04 -2.44 8.66
CA ARG A 445 26.63 -1.02 8.63
C ARG A 445 25.10 -0.89 8.76
N GLY A 446 24.35 -1.70 8.03
CA GLY A 446 22.90 -1.78 8.11
C GLY A 446 22.43 -2.22 9.50
N SER A 447 23.07 -3.23 10.10
CA SER A 447 22.73 -3.69 11.45
C SER A 447 22.88 -2.57 12.49
N VAL A 448 23.98 -1.81 12.44
CA VAL A 448 24.19 -0.66 13.35
C VAL A 448 23.12 0.41 13.15
N LEU A 449 22.75 0.72 11.90
CA LEU A 449 21.68 1.69 11.62
C LEU A 449 20.31 1.23 12.15
N LEU A 450 19.97 -0.05 11.92
CA LEU A 450 18.70 -0.63 12.37
C LEU A 450 18.60 -0.59 13.89
N GLU A 451 19.62 -1.12 14.58
CA GLU A 451 19.67 -1.14 16.04
C GLU A 451 19.57 0.27 16.62
N PHE A 452 20.31 1.22 16.05
CA PHE A 452 20.27 2.61 16.46
C PHE A 452 18.88 3.24 16.32
N LEU A 453 18.23 3.12 15.16
CA LEU A 453 16.92 3.75 14.93
C LEU A 453 15.83 3.09 15.77
N GLU A 454 15.89 1.77 15.94
CA GLU A 454 14.99 1.04 16.84
C GLU A 454 15.18 1.51 18.29
N GLN A 455 16.41 1.60 18.81
CA GLN A 455 16.70 2.09 20.16
C GLN A 455 16.19 3.52 20.41
N ASN A 456 16.06 4.33 19.36
CA ASN A 456 15.51 5.69 19.42
C ASN A 456 13.99 5.76 19.12
N GLY A 457 13.28 4.63 19.13
CA GLY A 457 11.82 4.59 19.02
C GLY A 457 11.27 4.77 17.60
N PHE A 458 12.11 4.57 16.57
CA PHE A 458 11.67 4.56 15.18
C PHE A 458 11.30 3.15 14.73
N ILE A 459 10.26 3.10 13.89
CA ILE A 459 9.72 1.90 13.28
C ILE A 459 10.05 1.95 11.79
N LEU A 460 10.75 0.94 11.29
CA LEU A 460 10.99 0.76 9.86
C LEU A 460 9.70 0.33 9.15
N LEU A 461 9.27 1.09 8.15
CA LEU A 461 8.05 0.82 7.38
C LEU A 461 8.22 -0.22 6.27
N ASN A 462 9.42 -0.29 5.65
CA ASN A 462 9.69 -1.25 4.57
C ASN A 462 9.33 -2.67 5.03
N GLY A 463 8.48 -3.35 4.27
CA GLY A 463 8.03 -4.70 4.55
C GLY A 463 6.94 -4.84 5.61
N ARG A 464 6.47 -3.74 6.20
CA ARG A 464 5.39 -3.75 7.20
C ARG A 464 4.05 -3.26 6.66
N CYS A 465 4.04 -2.49 5.58
CA CYS A 465 2.81 -2.00 4.96
C CYS A 465 2.22 -3.02 3.98
N GLN A 466 0.87 -3.10 3.91
CA GLN A 466 0.18 -4.12 3.12
C GLN A 466 0.57 -4.13 1.63
N LYS A 467 0.80 -2.96 1.01
CA LYS A 467 1.22 -2.88 -0.40
C LYS A 467 2.70 -3.12 -0.63
N ASP A 468 3.52 -2.99 0.42
CA ASP A 468 4.96 -3.25 0.29
C ASP A 468 5.27 -4.73 0.51
N ILE A 469 4.43 -5.53 1.16
CA ILE A 469 4.66 -6.98 1.35
C ILE A 469 4.86 -7.66 -0.03
N PRO A 470 6.01 -8.34 -0.27
CA PRO A 470 6.92 -8.92 0.73
C PRO A 470 8.17 -8.12 1.14
N GLY A 471 8.19 -6.81 0.97
CA GLY A 471 9.28 -5.87 1.24
C GLY A 471 10.14 -5.70 -0.01
N GLY A 472 9.76 -4.76 -0.88
CA GLY A 472 10.40 -4.57 -2.18
C GLY A 472 11.88 -4.16 -2.11
N TYR A 473 12.64 -4.53 -3.14
CA TYR A 473 13.98 -3.96 -3.34
C TYR A 473 13.84 -2.50 -3.75
N THR A 474 14.64 -1.62 -3.16
CA THR A 474 14.69 -0.19 -3.51
C THR A 474 15.89 0.17 -4.36
N TYR A 475 16.82 -0.78 -4.53
CA TYR A 475 17.99 -0.66 -5.40
C TYR A 475 18.11 -1.87 -6.32
N ILE A 476 18.39 -1.60 -7.60
CA ILE A 476 18.59 -2.62 -8.64
C ILE A 476 19.78 -2.23 -9.51
N SER A 477 20.83 -3.06 -9.46
CA SER A 477 22.01 -2.91 -10.32
C SER A 477 22.28 -4.18 -11.13
N LYS A 478 23.33 -4.14 -11.95
CA LYS A 478 23.85 -5.31 -12.64
C LYS A 478 24.43 -6.37 -11.68
N LEU A 479 24.82 -5.95 -10.48
CA LEU A 479 25.46 -6.82 -9.48
C LEU A 479 24.46 -7.50 -8.55
N GLY A 480 23.22 -7.01 -8.52
CA GLY A 480 22.20 -7.55 -7.61
C GLY A 480 21.12 -6.52 -7.28
N LYS A 481 20.31 -6.87 -6.28
CA LYS A 481 19.22 -6.05 -5.77
C LYS A 481 19.31 -5.99 -4.26
N SER A 482 18.95 -4.86 -3.68
CA SER A 482 18.96 -4.67 -2.23
C SER A 482 17.88 -3.67 -1.80
N THR A 483 17.59 -3.65 -0.51
CA THR A 483 16.73 -2.62 0.10
C THR A 483 17.61 -1.61 0.84
N SER A 484 18.04 -0.57 0.14
CA SER A 484 18.92 0.49 0.68
C SER A 484 18.19 1.76 1.08
N ASP A 485 17.06 2.06 0.44
CA ASP A 485 16.21 3.21 0.76
C ASP A 485 15.18 2.80 1.80
N LEU A 486 15.36 3.31 3.02
CA LEU A 486 14.60 2.93 4.19
C LEU A 486 13.72 4.08 4.66
N ILE A 487 12.48 3.76 5.01
CA ILE A 487 11.51 4.71 5.54
C ILE A 487 11.25 4.41 7.01
N TRP A 488 11.41 5.43 7.84
CA TRP A 488 11.24 5.33 9.28
C TRP A 488 10.18 6.29 9.76
N VAL A 489 9.41 5.85 10.75
CA VAL A 489 8.41 6.67 11.42
C VAL A 489 8.53 6.48 12.92
N ASN A 490 8.27 7.53 13.69
CA ASN A 490 8.10 7.34 15.13
C ASN A 490 6.72 6.70 15.40
N LEU A 491 6.49 6.34 16.65
CA LEU A 491 5.25 5.72 17.06
C LEU A 491 3.99 6.56 16.73
N LEU A 492 4.02 7.86 16.99
CA LEU A 492 2.86 8.74 16.73
C LEU A 492 2.53 8.84 15.24
N GLY A 493 3.56 8.86 14.39
CA GLY A 493 3.38 8.87 12.94
C GLY A 493 2.91 7.52 12.40
N ALA A 494 3.20 6.40 13.08
CA ALA A 494 2.80 5.07 12.64
C ALA A 494 1.28 4.91 12.49
N ASP A 495 0.49 5.56 13.35
CA ASP A 495 -0.99 5.58 13.26
C ASP A 495 -1.50 6.39 12.05
N LEU A 496 -0.66 7.28 11.50
CA LEU A 496 -0.98 8.09 10.32
C LEU A 496 -0.62 7.38 9.01
N ILE A 497 0.15 6.29 9.07
CA ILE A 497 0.58 5.55 7.89
C ILE A 497 -0.55 4.67 7.39
N ASN A 498 -1.12 5.04 6.24
CA ASN A 498 -2.12 4.23 5.56
C ASN A 498 -1.46 3.11 4.72
N ASN A 499 -0.36 3.42 4.03
CA ASN A 499 0.40 2.42 3.28
C ASN A 499 1.83 2.87 3.04
N MET A 500 2.58 2.01 2.36
CA MET A 500 3.88 2.30 1.76
C MET A 500 4.10 1.29 0.65
N TRP A 501 4.76 1.66 -0.44
CA TRP A 501 5.19 0.73 -1.50
C TRP A 501 6.40 1.26 -2.25
N VAL A 502 7.15 0.34 -2.86
CA VAL A 502 8.19 0.65 -3.84
C VAL A 502 7.59 0.70 -5.23
N GLU A 503 7.84 1.78 -5.97
CA GLU A 503 7.37 1.92 -7.34
C GLU A 503 8.16 1.04 -8.31
N SER A 504 7.47 0.43 -9.26
CA SER A 504 8.07 -0.41 -10.29
C SER A 504 8.53 0.37 -11.53
N MET A 505 8.33 1.69 -11.55
CA MET A 505 8.69 2.51 -12.70
C MET A 505 10.22 2.54 -12.89
N THR A 506 10.62 2.42 -14.15
CA THR A 506 11.99 2.67 -14.59
C THR A 506 12.27 4.17 -14.44
N SER A 507 12.86 4.56 -13.32
CA SER A 507 13.62 5.80 -13.27
C SER A 507 14.89 5.62 -14.12
N ASP A 508 15.52 6.73 -14.53
CA ASP A 508 16.89 6.71 -15.05
C ASP A 508 17.93 6.50 -13.93
N SER A 509 17.48 5.98 -12.78
CA SER A 509 18.27 5.69 -11.58
C SER A 509 18.29 4.19 -11.32
N ASP A 510 19.35 3.71 -10.67
CA ASP A 510 19.41 2.36 -10.10
C ASP A 510 18.63 2.25 -8.78
N HIS A 511 18.10 3.36 -8.27
CA HIS A 511 17.16 3.41 -7.15
C HIS A 511 15.70 3.55 -7.62
N LEU A 512 14.82 2.78 -6.99
CA LEU A 512 13.38 2.81 -7.19
C LEU A 512 12.72 3.78 -6.19
N PRO A 513 11.76 4.62 -6.62
CA PRO A 513 11.03 5.51 -5.73
C PRO A 513 10.26 4.74 -4.64
N VAL A 514 10.22 5.32 -3.44
CA VAL A 514 9.45 4.80 -2.32
C VAL A 514 8.35 5.81 -1.98
N THR A 515 7.10 5.35 -1.92
CA THR A 515 5.92 6.18 -1.64
C THR A 515 5.24 5.71 -0.36
N ILE A 516 4.77 6.67 0.45
CA ILE A 516 4.11 6.44 1.75
C ILE A 516 2.68 6.99 1.69
#